data_AF-A0AAC9ARA7-F1
#
_entry.id   AF-A0AAC9ARA7-F1
#
_cell.length_a   1.000
_cell.length_b   1.000
_cell.length_c   1.000
_cell.angle_alpha   90.00
_cell.angle_beta   90.00
_cell.angle_gamma   90.00
#
_symmetry.space_group_name_H-M   'P 1'
#
loop_
_entity.id
_entity.type
_entity.pdbx_description
1 polymer ?
#
loop_
_entity_poly.entity_id
_entity_poly.type
_entity_poly.pdbx_seq_one_letter_code
_entity_poly.pdbx_strand_id
1 'polypeptide(L)'
;MKTLEMTITAIVAGDLSGIPVLKAASHADLLDAAARLPQLTIARPALAKVLKSWRSGHCSADVVQQWASFARRGYIAGGVRGAVRPIDIEYDALDENLIVEVIGRLDEIGDIIDGEVDDNEREAMLRILEA
;
A
#
# COMPACT_ATOMS: atom_id res chain seq x y z
N MET A 1 -8.04 -16.46 -13.55
CA MET A 1 -7.59 -15.07 -13.68
C MET A 1 -8.16 -14.32 -12.48
N LYS A 2 -7.34 -13.68 -11.63
CA LYS A 2 -7.88 -12.83 -10.54
C LYS A 2 -8.50 -11.58 -11.19
N THR A 3 -9.64 -11.11 -10.70
CA THR A 3 -10.25 -9.86 -11.17
C THR A 3 -9.53 -8.65 -10.55
N LEU A 4 -9.79 -7.44 -11.05
CA LEU A 4 -9.23 -6.22 -10.48
C LEU A 4 -9.75 -5.98 -9.06
N GLU A 5 -11.03 -6.29 -8.80
CA GLU A 5 -11.64 -6.21 -7.48
C GLU A 5 -10.88 -7.06 -6.45
N MET A 6 -10.64 -8.34 -6.78
CA MET A 6 -9.87 -9.24 -5.92
C MET A 6 -8.44 -8.75 -5.72
N THR A 7 -7.86 -8.13 -6.74
CA THR A 7 -6.49 -7.60 -6.70
C THR A 7 -6.39 -6.39 -5.77
N ILE A 8 -7.32 -5.44 -5.88
CA ILE A 8 -7.41 -4.26 -5.02
C ILE A 8 -7.62 -4.69 -3.56
N THR A 9 -8.61 -5.54 -3.30
CA THR A 9 -8.90 -6.04 -1.94
C THR A 9 -7.69 -6.75 -1.32
N ALA A 10 -7.00 -7.59 -2.09
CA ALA A 10 -5.81 -8.30 -1.60
C ALA A 10 -4.69 -7.32 -1.22
N ILE A 11 -4.51 -6.25 -1.99
CA ILE A 11 -3.47 -5.24 -1.78
C ILE A 11 -3.76 -4.35 -0.57
N VAL A 12 -5.02 -3.94 -0.40
CA VAL A 12 -5.48 -3.25 0.82
C VAL A 12 -5.26 -4.15 2.05
N ALA A 13 -5.40 -5.47 1.90
CA ALA A 13 -5.08 -6.47 2.92
C ALA A 13 -3.58 -6.85 3.01
N GLY A 14 -2.67 -6.10 2.37
CA GLY A 14 -1.22 -6.27 2.46
C GLY A 14 -0.63 -7.41 1.63
N ASP A 15 -1.32 -7.95 0.61
CA ASP A 15 -0.75 -8.85 -0.40
C ASP A 15 -0.19 -8.05 -1.59
N LEU A 16 1.13 -7.87 -1.62
CA LEU A 16 1.81 -7.05 -2.62
C LEU A 16 1.95 -7.74 -3.99
N SER A 17 1.56 -9.01 -4.13
CA SER A 17 1.72 -9.77 -5.38
C SER A 17 0.91 -9.20 -6.55
N GLY A 18 -0.13 -8.40 -6.27
CA GLY A 18 -0.97 -7.77 -7.28
C GLY A 18 -0.46 -6.42 -7.80
N ILE A 19 0.61 -5.85 -7.25
CA ILE A 19 1.09 -4.50 -7.61
C ILE A 19 1.39 -4.38 -9.12
N PRO A 20 2.03 -5.38 -9.78
CA PRO A 20 2.22 -5.33 -11.23
C PRO A 20 0.91 -5.28 -12.03
N VAL A 21 -0.15 -5.95 -11.53
CA VAL A 21 -1.47 -5.96 -12.19
C VAL A 21 -2.13 -4.58 -12.07
N LEU A 22 -2.07 -3.93 -10.90
CA LEU A 22 -2.56 -2.55 -10.74
C LEU A 22 -1.83 -1.57 -11.66
N LYS A 23 -0.50 -1.69 -11.77
CA LYS A 23 0.31 -0.81 -12.64
C LYS A 23 -0.01 -0.98 -14.12
N ALA A 24 -0.39 -2.19 -14.54
CA ALA A 24 -0.73 -2.49 -15.92
C ALA A 24 -2.18 -2.12 -16.27
N ALA A 25 -3.07 -2.05 -15.28
CA ALA A 25 -4.47 -1.67 -15.49
C ALA A 25 -4.61 -0.19 -15.82
N SER A 26 -5.60 0.16 -16.65
CA SER A 26 -5.92 1.57 -16.84
C SER A 26 -6.54 2.13 -15.56
N HIS A 27 -6.35 3.43 -15.32
CA HIS A 27 -6.94 4.06 -14.16
C HIS A 27 -8.47 4.03 -14.16
N ALA A 28 -9.09 4.07 -15.35
CA ALA A 28 -10.53 3.92 -15.50
C ALA A 28 -11.01 2.54 -15.03
N ASP A 29 -10.30 1.47 -15.39
CA ASP A 29 -10.64 0.11 -14.96
C ASP A 29 -10.47 -0.07 -13.45
N LEU A 30 -9.45 0.56 -12.86
CA LEU A 30 -9.22 0.54 -11.42
C LEU A 30 -10.34 1.26 -10.65
N LEU A 31 -10.77 2.43 -11.12
CA LEU A 31 -11.89 3.17 -10.52
C LEU A 31 -13.21 2.41 -10.64
N ASP A 32 -13.48 1.82 -11.82
CA ASP A 32 -14.68 1.04 -12.06
C ASP A 32 -14.72 -0.23 -11.18
N ALA A 33 -13.58 -0.91 -11.04
CA ALA A 33 -13.45 -2.04 -10.12
C ALA A 33 -13.62 -1.61 -8.65
N ALA A 34 -13.00 -0.50 -8.24
CA ALA A 34 -13.09 0.01 -6.87
C ALA A 34 -14.52 0.43 -6.50
N ALA A 35 -15.26 1.03 -7.43
CA ALA A 35 -16.65 1.45 -7.22
C ALA A 35 -17.62 0.28 -6.97
N ARG A 36 -17.23 -0.95 -7.32
CA ARG A 36 -18.00 -2.18 -7.04
C ARG A 36 -17.63 -2.84 -5.72
N LEU A 37 -16.56 -2.39 -5.06
CA LEU A 37 -16.11 -2.92 -3.78
C LEU A 37 -16.85 -2.24 -2.62
N PRO A 38 -16.99 -2.92 -1.47
CA PRO A 38 -17.30 -2.21 -0.23
C PRO A 38 -16.17 -1.21 0.11
N GLN A 39 -16.42 -0.33 1.09
CA GLN A 39 -15.40 0.60 1.59
C GLN A 39 -14.10 -0.14 1.87
N LEU A 40 -13.02 0.36 1.29
CA LEU A 40 -11.68 -0.19 1.48
C LEU A 40 -11.09 0.40 2.76
N THR A 41 -10.61 -0.45 3.64
CA THR A 41 -9.98 -0.02 4.90
C THR A 41 -8.66 -0.75 5.08
N ILE A 42 -7.57 0.01 5.24
CA ILE A 42 -6.29 -0.57 5.66
C ILE A 42 -6.32 -0.67 7.18
N ALA A 43 -6.12 -1.89 7.67
CA ALA A 43 -6.02 -2.18 9.10
C ALA A 43 -4.59 -2.55 9.48
N ARG A 44 -4.28 -2.44 10.78
CA ARG A 44 -2.98 -2.81 11.36
C ARG A 44 -2.40 -4.16 10.88
N PRO A 45 -3.19 -5.26 10.74
CA PRO A 45 -2.66 -6.53 10.23
C PRO A 45 -2.11 -6.46 8.80
N ALA A 46 -2.64 -5.57 7.95
CA ALA A 46 -2.15 -5.39 6.59
C ALA A 46 -0.74 -4.81 6.58
N LEU A 47 -0.48 -3.78 7.41
CA LEU A 47 0.85 -3.19 7.58
C LEU A 47 1.87 -4.20 8.10
N ALA A 48 1.50 -4.96 9.13
CA ALA A 48 2.38 -6.00 9.67
C ALA A 48 2.74 -7.03 8.60
N LYS A 49 1.77 -7.39 7.74
CA LYS A 49 2.00 -8.31 6.62
C LYS A 49 2.95 -7.72 5.57
N VAL A 50 2.80 -6.45 5.21
CA VAL A 50 3.71 -5.73 4.29
C VAL A 50 5.14 -5.75 4.81
N LEU A 51 5.33 -5.31 6.06
CA LEU A 51 6.65 -5.24 6.68
C LEU A 51 7.30 -6.63 6.84
N LYS A 52 6.52 -7.66 7.17
CA LYS A 52 7.00 -9.06 7.21
C LYS A 52 7.44 -9.56 5.84
N SER A 53 6.66 -9.28 4.80
CA SER A 53 7.01 -9.63 3.42
C SER A 53 8.31 -8.96 2.99
N TRP A 54 8.49 -7.68 3.36
CA TRP A 54 9.71 -6.94 3.05
C TRP A 54 10.91 -7.48 3.83
N ARG A 55 10.77 -7.66 5.14
CA ARG A 55 11.82 -8.22 6.00
C ARG A 55 12.33 -9.57 5.52
N SER A 56 11.44 -10.41 5.02
CA SER A 56 11.78 -11.76 4.53
C SER A 56 12.30 -11.78 3.09
N GLY A 57 12.41 -10.62 2.44
CA GLY A 57 12.88 -10.50 1.05
C GLY A 57 11.88 -10.95 -0.01
N HIS A 58 10.61 -11.21 0.36
CA HIS A 58 9.57 -11.58 -0.60
C HIS A 58 9.13 -10.40 -1.48
N CYS A 59 9.34 -9.16 -1.01
CA CYS A 59 9.17 -7.96 -1.81
C CYS A 59 10.34 -7.00 -1.61
N SER A 60 10.61 -6.17 -2.63
CA SER A 60 11.62 -5.12 -2.57
C SER A 60 11.07 -3.83 -1.94
N ALA A 61 11.98 -2.96 -1.52
CA ALA A 61 11.65 -1.63 -0.99
C ALA A 61 10.81 -0.81 -1.99
N ASP A 62 11.12 -0.89 -3.29
CA ASP A 62 10.34 -0.25 -4.37
C ASP A 62 8.87 -0.71 -4.40
N VAL A 63 8.61 -2.02 -4.23
CA VAL A 63 7.23 -2.53 -4.20
C VAL A 63 6.49 -2.07 -2.94
N VAL A 64 7.19 -1.96 -1.81
CA VAL A 64 6.64 -1.44 -0.55
C VAL A 64 6.29 0.04 -0.69
N GLN A 65 7.19 0.84 -1.28
CA GLN A 65 6.95 2.25 -1.57
C GLN A 65 5.72 2.42 -2.47
N GLN A 66 5.62 1.64 -3.55
CA GLN A 66 4.47 1.70 -4.47
C GLN A 66 3.17 1.34 -3.77
N TRP A 67 3.19 0.34 -2.88
CA TRP A 67 2.05 0.00 -2.03
C TRP A 67 1.67 1.16 -1.11
N ALA A 68 2.64 1.77 -0.44
CA ALA A 68 2.41 2.89 0.48
C ALA A 68 1.84 4.11 -0.27
N SER A 69 2.35 4.41 -1.47
CA SER A 69 1.83 5.47 -2.31
C SER A 69 0.38 5.20 -2.74
N PHE A 70 0.06 3.96 -3.12
CA PHE A 70 -1.30 3.54 -3.42
C PHE A 70 -2.22 3.67 -2.21
N ALA A 71 -1.77 3.20 -1.04
CA ALA A 71 -2.50 3.28 0.22
C ALA A 71 -2.77 4.73 0.67
N ARG A 72 -1.83 5.64 0.40
CA ARG A 72 -1.93 7.05 0.78
C ARG A 72 -2.76 7.89 -0.19
N ARG A 73 -2.67 7.58 -1.49
CA ARG A 73 -3.18 8.46 -2.55
C ARG A 73 -4.31 7.83 -3.36
N GLY A 74 -4.58 6.53 -3.20
CA GLY A 74 -5.57 5.81 -4.00
C GLY A 74 -5.12 5.52 -5.44
N TYR A 75 -3.85 5.71 -5.77
CA TYR A 75 -3.25 5.41 -7.09
C TYR A 75 -1.74 5.26 -7.00
N ILE A 76 -1.12 4.59 -7.98
CA ILE A 76 0.35 4.46 -8.09
C ILE A 76 0.88 5.54 -9.04
N ALA A 77 1.83 6.35 -8.57
CA ALA A 77 2.45 7.39 -9.38
C ALA A 77 3.24 6.81 -10.56
N GLY A 78 3.26 7.52 -11.70
CA GLY A 78 4.05 7.15 -12.89
C GLY A 78 3.41 6.09 -13.81
N GLY A 79 2.30 5.48 -13.43
CA GLY A 79 1.62 4.46 -14.26
C GLY A 79 0.59 5.00 -15.27
N VAL A 80 0.04 6.20 -15.04
CA VAL A 80 -1.18 6.66 -15.75
C VAL A 80 -0.93 7.97 -16.49
N ARG A 81 -1.35 8.05 -17.77
CA ARG A 81 -1.51 9.30 -18.51
C ARG A 81 -2.97 9.74 -18.44
N GLY A 82 -3.27 10.90 -17.85
CA GLY A 82 -4.62 11.48 -17.81
C GLY A 82 -5.00 12.09 -16.47
N ALA A 83 -6.26 12.51 -16.33
CA ALA A 83 -6.81 12.99 -15.07
C ALA A 83 -6.89 11.84 -14.06
N VAL A 84 -6.19 11.99 -12.94
CA VAL A 84 -6.17 11.00 -11.86
C VAL A 84 -7.24 11.35 -10.84
N ARG A 85 -8.09 10.38 -10.50
CA ARG A 85 -9.02 10.44 -9.36
C ARG A 85 -8.62 9.37 -8.35
N PRO A 86 -8.37 9.72 -7.08
CA PRO A 86 -7.97 8.73 -6.09
C PRO A 86 -9.09 7.69 -5.88
N ILE A 87 -8.71 6.42 -5.72
CA ILE A 87 -9.58 5.42 -5.08
C ILE A 87 -9.65 5.77 -3.60
N ASP A 88 -10.86 5.80 -3.06
CA ASP A 88 -11.06 6.07 -1.64
C ASP A 88 -10.66 4.85 -0.80
N ILE A 89 -9.73 5.06 0.13
CA ILE A 89 -9.19 4.04 1.02
C ILE A 89 -9.10 4.68 2.40
N GLU A 90 -9.90 4.16 3.33
CA GLU A 90 -9.87 4.60 4.72
C GLU A 90 -8.81 3.82 5.52
N TYR A 91 -8.50 4.35 6.69
CA TYR A 91 -7.69 3.66 7.70
C TYR A 91 -8.58 3.24 8.86
N ASP A 92 -8.23 2.11 9.48
CA ASP A 92 -8.94 1.66 10.67
C ASP A 92 -8.89 2.76 11.75
N ALA A 93 -10.06 3.21 12.21
CA ALA A 93 -10.18 4.38 13.07
C ALA A 93 -9.51 4.21 14.45
N LEU A 94 -9.35 2.98 14.95
CA LEU A 94 -8.69 2.74 16.24
C LEU A 94 -7.18 2.94 16.12
N ASP A 95 -6.64 2.74 14.93
CA ASP A 95 -5.20 2.72 14.64
C ASP A 95 -4.77 3.79 13.62
N GLU A 96 -5.66 4.71 13.25
CA GLU A 96 -5.48 5.64 12.14
C GLU A 96 -4.15 6.40 12.23
N ASN A 97 -3.83 6.97 13.38
CA ASN A 97 -2.57 7.72 13.57
C ASN A 97 -1.33 6.85 13.32
N LEU A 98 -1.33 5.62 13.84
CA LEU A 98 -0.24 4.68 13.66
C LEU A 98 -0.13 4.24 12.19
N ILE A 99 -1.27 3.98 11.55
CA ILE A 99 -1.35 3.57 10.15
C ILE A 99 -0.80 4.69 9.24
N VAL A 100 -1.25 5.94 9.47
CA VAL A 100 -0.78 7.12 8.74
C VAL A 100 0.72 7.31 8.90
N GLU A 101 1.24 7.19 10.12
CA GLU A 101 2.67 7.34 10.41
C GLU A 101 3.49 6.30 9.65
N VAL A 102 3.14 5.01 9.77
CA VAL A 102 3.88 3.93 9.10
C VAL A 102 3.74 4.03 7.58
N ILE A 103 2.55 4.28 7.03
CA ILE A 103 2.37 4.46 5.57
C ILE A 103 3.18 5.67 5.09
N GLY A 104 3.16 6.77 5.84
CA GLY A 104 3.93 7.96 5.51
C GLY A 104 5.41 7.64 5.38
N ARG A 105 5.96 6.93 6.37
CA ARG A 105 7.35 6.51 6.37
C ARG A 105 7.69 5.56 5.21
N LEU A 106 6.78 4.66 4.84
CA LEU A 106 6.99 3.75 3.72
C LEU A 106 6.87 4.45 2.35
N ASP A 107 6.05 5.50 2.21
CA ASP A 107 5.91 6.28 0.96
C ASP A 107 7.17 7.12 0.68
N GLU A 108 7.97 7.42 1.71
CA GLU A 108 9.26 8.13 1.62
C GLU A 108 10.42 7.26 1.16
N ILE A 109 10.28 5.93 1.11
CA ILE A 109 11.35 5.03 0.66
C ILE A 109 11.89 5.48 -0.71
N GLY A 110 13.21 5.61 -0.83
CA GLY A 110 13.87 6.07 -2.04
C GLY A 110 13.85 7.59 -2.28
N ASP A 111 13.29 8.38 -1.36
CA ASP A 111 13.50 9.83 -1.32
C ASP A 111 14.96 10.19 -0.98
N ILE A 112 15.43 11.33 -1.48
CA ILE A 112 16.83 11.77 -1.41
C ILE A 112 17.23 12.19 0.00
N ILE A 113 16.27 12.64 0.82
CA ILE A 113 16.54 13.22 2.14
C ILE A 113 16.43 12.13 3.22
N ASP A 114 15.28 11.47 3.31
CA ASP A 114 14.97 10.48 4.36
C ASP A 114 14.60 9.10 3.81
N GLY A 115 14.90 8.79 2.55
CA GLY A 115 14.35 7.60 1.89
C GLY A 115 14.98 6.25 2.25
N GLU A 116 15.90 6.21 3.21
CA GLU A 116 16.40 4.96 3.76
C GLU A 116 15.64 4.59 5.02
N VAL A 117 14.89 3.51 4.95
CA VAL A 117 14.34 2.83 6.14
C VAL A 117 15.22 1.63 6.41
N ASP A 118 15.98 1.70 7.50
CA ASP A 118 16.92 0.65 7.87
C ASP A 118 16.24 -0.55 8.55
N ASP A 119 17.02 -1.60 8.84
CA ASP A 119 16.51 -2.80 9.48
C ASP A 119 16.00 -2.54 10.91
N ASN A 120 16.60 -1.62 11.65
CA ASN A 120 16.18 -1.30 13.03
C ASN A 120 14.83 -0.58 13.05
N GLU A 121 14.66 0.39 12.15
CA GLU A 121 13.42 1.12 11.95
C GLU A 121 12.29 0.18 11.52
N ARG A 122 12.57 -0.73 10.56
CA ARG A 122 11.62 -1.75 10.13
C ARG A 122 11.19 -2.68 11.28
N GLU A 123 12.13 -3.13 12.11
CA GLU A 123 11.82 -3.95 13.30
C GLU A 123 11.04 -3.17 14.35
N ALA A 124 11.33 -1.88 14.56
CA ALA A 124 10.59 -1.04 15.48
C ALA A 124 9.13 -0.90 15.06
N MET A 125 8.87 -0.60 13.78
CA MET A 125 7.52 -0.53 13.22
C MET A 125 6.77 -1.86 13.38
N LEU A 126 7.42 -3.00 13.08
CA LEU A 126 6.82 -4.32 13.26
C LEU A 126 6.41 -4.58 14.72
N ARG A 127 7.26 -4.26 15.69
CA ARG A 127 6.94 -4.46 17.11
C ARG A 127 5.73 -3.66 17.56
N ILE A 128 5.61 -2.41 17.09
CA ILE A 128 4.47 -1.55 17.43
C ILE A 128 3.17 -2.11 16.84
N LEU A 129 3.22 -2.65 15.62
CA LEU A 129 2.05 -3.25 14.96
C LEU A 129 1.64 -4.62 15.51
N GLU A 130 2.53 -5.31 16.23
CA GLU A 130 2.26 -6.61 16.86
C GLU A 130 1.92 -6.53 18.35
N ALA A 131 2.08 -5.36 18.96
CA ALA A 131 1.72 -5.09 20.35
C ALA A 131 0.21 -4.93 20.53
#